data_AF-A0A3B8IXZ6-F1
#
_entry.id   AF-A0A3B8IXZ6-F1
#
_cell.length_a   1.000
_cell.length_b   1.000
_cell.length_c   1.000
_cell.angle_alpha   90.00
_cell.angle_beta   90.00
_cell.angle_gamma   90.00
#
_symmetry.space_group_name_H-M   'P 1'
#
loop_
_entity.id
_entity.type
_entity.pdbx_description
1 polymer ?
#
loop_
_entity_poly.entity_id
_entity_poly.type
_entity_poly.pdbx_seq_one_letter_code
_entity_poly.pdbx_strand_id
1 'polypeptide(L)'
;MAAVGNASIYVLANSKGLEGVSHLSRLKLKVTQNNTKKLIQKYLDEASDKRGVSGEEIEEISIPDFGLKGGQKTVAFDDYSLTLTLTGVGKTTLVWTKPDGQSQKSVPAFVKQSEKWKKLLSKVKADAKQMQKYSTAQRDRIERMFILGRKWEYPHFMQYYIDHGLVGTVGRKLIWQLTSEGKSTLALYQDGGNWIDREGNLVAVTDATEVMLWHPIQASSDEVLAWRQHLEQLEWSQPLKQAYREVYLLTDAELNTRTYSNRMAAHLLKQHQLNALAGIRNWKYTLLGGFDNGMEDSTVSIQLPTYGLRAEFWINEVFIEGAMTEAGIWEFVATDQVKFVNAQEEAVELVDVPALVLSEIMRDVDLFVGVASVGNDPAWRDSGGERVDRYGDYWAQYSFGDLNEVAKTRKTVLEKLVPRLKIRNVASIDGKFLRVQGKRKEYKIHIGSTNILMEPNDQYLCIVPDRSPKDHTGNVFLPFEGDRGLSLLLSKAFLLAEDDKITDPTILSQLGRAR
;
A
#
# COMPACT_ATOMS: atom_id res chain seq x y z
N MET A 1 31.18 20.42 -9.51
CA MET A 1 30.50 19.11 -9.71
C MET A 1 29.05 19.24 -10.16
N ALA A 2 28.24 20.17 -9.63
CA ALA A 2 26.83 20.33 -10.03
C ALA A 2 26.63 20.61 -11.55
N ALA A 3 27.49 21.43 -12.17
CA ALA A 3 27.42 21.72 -13.60
C ALA A 3 27.56 20.48 -14.49
N VAL A 4 28.46 19.55 -14.13
CA VAL A 4 28.66 18.28 -14.87
C VAL A 4 27.44 17.37 -14.71
N GLY A 5 26.88 17.29 -13.51
CA GLY A 5 25.64 16.53 -13.27
C GLY A 5 24.46 17.04 -14.09
N ASN A 6 24.26 18.35 -14.14
CA ASN A 6 23.20 18.98 -14.94
C ASN A 6 23.41 18.77 -16.45
N ALA A 7 24.65 18.84 -16.93
CA ALA A 7 24.99 18.56 -18.31
C ALA A 7 24.68 17.10 -18.69
N SER A 8 25.02 16.13 -17.83
CA SER A 8 24.67 14.72 -18.05
C SER A 8 23.16 14.50 -18.12
N ILE A 9 22.40 15.17 -17.25
CA ILE A 9 20.93 15.11 -17.29
C ILE A 9 20.40 15.63 -18.63
N TYR A 10 20.90 16.78 -19.08
CA TYR A 10 20.52 17.36 -20.38
C TYR A 10 20.83 16.43 -21.56
N VAL A 11 22.02 15.82 -21.58
CA VAL A 11 22.43 14.89 -22.64
C VAL A 11 21.53 13.66 -22.70
N LEU A 12 21.19 13.07 -21.54
CA LEU A 12 20.28 11.92 -21.50
C LEU A 12 18.88 12.28 -22.02
N ALA A 13 18.35 13.46 -21.65
CA ALA A 13 17.04 13.94 -22.11
C ALA A 13 16.97 14.06 -23.63
N ASN A 14 18.05 14.58 -24.21
CA ASN A 14 18.16 14.92 -25.63
C ASN A 14 18.77 13.80 -26.49
N SER A 15 18.93 12.59 -25.94
CA SER A 15 19.36 11.42 -26.71
C SER A 15 18.35 11.09 -27.82
N LYS A 16 18.83 10.50 -28.94
CA LYS A 16 18.01 10.27 -30.14
C LYS A 16 16.82 9.32 -29.91
N GLY A 17 16.93 8.38 -28.96
CA GLY A 17 15.88 7.41 -28.64
C GLY A 17 15.26 7.62 -27.26
N LEU A 18 14.38 6.70 -26.85
CA LEU A 18 13.81 6.68 -25.50
C LEU A 18 14.80 6.19 -24.44
N GLU A 19 15.94 5.61 -24.83
CA GLU A 19 16.92 5.07 -23.89
C GLU A 19 17.44 6.11 -22.88
N GLY A 20 17.86 7.30 -23.32
CA GLY A 20 18.39 8.31 -22.39
C GLY A 20 17.29 8.87 -21.48
N VAL A 21 16.08 9.06 -22.02
CA VAL A 21 14.89 9.41 -21.23
C VAL A 21 14.60 8.32 -20.19
N SER A 22 14.80 7.05 -20.57
CA SER A 22 14.61 5.92 -19.68
C SER A 22 15.62 5.87 -18.54
N HIS A 23 16.86 6.30 -18.82
CA HIS A 23 17.89 6.46 -17.80
C HIS A 23 17.57 7.62 -16.86
N LEU A 24 16.98 8.71 -17.36
CA LEU A 24 16.51 9.83 -16.53
C LEU A 24 15.38 9.42 -15.60
N SER A 25 14.37 8.72 -16.11
CA SER A 25 13.26 8.20 -15.30
C SER A 25 13.80 7.28 -14.18
N ARG A 26 14.72 6.37 -14.51
CA ARG A 26 15.41 5.54 -13.50
C ARG A 26 16.24 6.35 -12.51
N LEU A 27 16.91 7.41 -12.96
CA LEU A 27 17.73 8.28 -12.12
C LEU A 27 16.88 9.07 -11.12
N LYS A 28 15.71 9.57 -11.54
CA LYS A 28 14.74 10.28 -10.68
C LYS A 28 14.38 9.46 -9.43
N LEU A 29 14.26 8.14 -9.58
CA LEU A 29 13.95 7.21 -8.48
C LEU A 29 15.12 7.00 -7.50
N LYS A 30 16.37 7.29 -7.90
CA LYS A 30 17.57 7.08 -7.08
C LYS A 30 18.07 8.36 -6.41
N VAL A 31 17.80 9.52 -7.02
CA VAL A 31 18.22 10.82 -6.53
C VAL A 31 17.40 11.22 -5.31
N THR A 32 18.04 11.77 -4.29
CA THR A 32 17.38 12.29 -3.08
C THR A 32 17.20 13.80 -3.10
N GLN A 33 18.08 14.53 -3.80
CA GLN A 33 18.07 16.00 -3.87
C GLN A 33 16.86 16.51 -4.67
N ASN A 34 16.01 17.31 -4.02
CA ASN A 34 14.77 17.81 -4.61
C ASN A 34 14.99 18.68 -5.87
N ASN A 35 16.02 19.53 -5.89
CA ASN A 35 16.31 20.38 -7.04
C ASN A 35 16.67 19.55 -8.28
N THR A 36 17.46 18.49 -8.10
CA THR A 36 17.81 17.55 -9.17
C THR A 36 16.61 16.74 -9.62
N LYS A 37 15.72 16.30 -8.71
CA LYS A 37 14.45 15.66 -9.08
C LYS A 37 13.58 16.57 -9.95
N LYS A 38 13.43 17.84 -9.57
CA LYS A 38 12.68 18.85 -10.34
C LYS A 38 13.29 19.05 -11.73
N LEU A 39 14.62 19.11 -11.83
CA LEU A 39 15.30 19.24 -13.11
C LEU A 39 15.09 18.00 -14.00
N ILE A 40 15.19 16.80 -13.44
CA ILE A 40 14.92 15.56 -14.18
C ILE A 40 13.45 15.53 -14.63
N GLN A 41 12.51 15.90 -13.76
CA GLN A 41 11.08 15.97 -14.11
C GLN A 41 10.84 16.88 -15.31
N LYS A 42 11.37 18.12 -15.25
CA LYS A 42 11.26 19.07 -16.35
C LYS A 42 11.70 18.47 -17.69
N TYR A 43 12.84 17.77 -17.72
CA TYR A 43 13.33 17.15 -18.95
C TYR A 43 12.56 15.92 -19.39
N LEU A 44 11.92 15.18 -18.46
CA LEU A 44 11.00 14.11 -18.81
C LEU A 44 9.71 14.67 -19.45
N ASP A 45 9.22 15.80 -18.94
CA ASP A 45 8.05 16.49 -19.49
C ASP A 45 8.36 17.00 -20.92
N GLU A 46 9.47 17.72 -21.10
CA GLU A 46 9.93 18.17 -22.43
C GLU A 46 10.16 17.00 -23.41
N ALA A 47 10.67 15.87 -22.90
CA ALA A 47 10.88 14.66 -23.69
C ALA A 47 9.56 13.99 -24.11
N SER A 48 8.52 14.09 -23.27
CA SER A 48 7.16 13.59 -23.54
C SER A 48 6.54 14.41 -24.66
N ASP A 49 6.51 15.74 -24.49
CA ASP A 49 5.94 16.69 -25.45
C ASP A 49 6.58 16.56 -26.84
N LYS A 50 7.92 16.45 -26.88
CA LYS A 50 8.66 16.35 -28.15
C LYS A 50 8.42 15.04 -28.90
N ARG A 51 8.12 13.95 -28.18
CA ARG A 51 8.02 12.60 -28.76
C ARG A 51 6.59 12.08 -28.88
N GLY A 52 5.60 12.81 -28.35
CA GLY A 52 4.20 12.38 -28.36
C GLY A 52 3.94 11.12 -27.53
N VAL A 53 4.80 10.87 -26.53
CA VAL A 53 4.73 9.72 -25.61
C VAL A 53 4.40 10.28 -24.24
N SER A 54 3.46 9.68 -23.53
CA SER A 54 3.07 10.19 -22.21
C SER A 54 4.19 10.00 -21.17
N GLY A 55 4.20 10.81 -20.12
CA GLY A 55 5.16 10.64 -19.02
C GLY A 55 5.04 9.25 -18.38
N GLU A 56 3.83 8.72 -18.31
CA GLU A 56 3.52 7.36 -17.83
C GLU A 56 4.14 6.30 -18.74
N GLU A 57 3.98 6.43 -20.07
CA GLU A 57 4.57 5.53 -21.07
C GLU A 57 6.11 5.50 -20.97
N ILE A 58 6.73 6.67 -20.82
CA ILE A 58 8.17 6.77 -20.59
C ILE A 58 8.56 6.03 -19.31
N GLU A 59 7.82 6.20 -18.21
CA GLU A 59 8.10 5.49 -16.96
C GLU A 59 8.02 3.96 -17.11
N GLU A 60 7.14 3.42 -17.96
CA GLU A 60 7.02 1.96 -18.17
C GLU A 60 8.18 1.39 -18.95
N ILE A 61 8.56 2.06 -20.04
CA ILE A 61 9.68 1.65 -20.90
C ILE A 61 10.99 1.68 -20.09
N SER A 62 11.03 2.47 -19.03
CA SER A 62 12.21 2.67 -18.18
C SER A 62 12.44 1.60 -17.13
N ILE A 63 11.50 0.67 -16.95
CA ILE A 63 11.56 -0.27 -15.83
C ILE A 63 12.66 -1.31 -16.10
N PRO A 64 13.59 -1.52 -15.15
CA PRO A 64 14.58 -2.59 -15.30
C PRO A 64 13.89 -3.97 -15.15
N ASP A 65 14.06 -4.81 -16.16
CA ASP A 65 13.60 -6.20 -16.16
C ASP A 65 14.33 -7.09 -15.15
N PHE A 66 15.56 -6.72 -14.80
CA PHE A 66 16.51 -7.50 -13.99
C PHE A 66 16.90 -8.87 -14.58
N GLY A 67 16.42 -9.23 -15.77
CA GLY A 67 16.61 -10.54 -16.39
C GLY A 67 15.79 -11.62 -15.67
N LEU A 68 14.61 -11.25 -15.17
CA LEU A 68 13.75 -12.14 -14.41
C LEU A 68 12.89 -12.99 -15.37
N LYS A 69 12.76 -14.27 -15.06
CA LYS A 69 11.79 -15.17 -15.69
C LYS A 69 10.88 -15.70 -14.60
N GLY A 70 9.58 -15.43 -14.70
CA GLY A 70 8.61 -15.80 -13.65
C GLY A 70 8.98 -15.26 -12.27
N GLY A 71 9.54 -14.04 -12.20
CA GLY A 71 9.99 -13.43 -10.94
C GLY A 71 11.28 -14.01 -10.35
N GLN A 72 12.03 -14.81 -11.12
CA GLN A 72 13.27 -15.47 -10.67
C GLN A 72 14.47 -15.19 -11.58
N LYS A 73 15.66 -15.16 -10.99
CA LYS A 73 16.96 -15.06 -11.67
C LYS A 73 17.95 -16.00 -11.02
N THR A 74 18.55 -16.89 -11.80
CA THR A 74 19.60 -17.80 -11.34
C THR A 74 20.96 -17.33 -11.83
N VAL A 75 21.93 -17.28 -10.92
CA VAL A 75 23.31 -16.84 -11.20
C VAL A 75 24.26 -17.97 -10.83
N ALA A 76 25.12 -18.38 -11.77
CA ALA A 76 26.10 -19.44 -11.55
C ALA A 76 27.31 -18.95 -10.73
N PHE A 77 27.81 -19.84 -9.87
CA PHE A 77 29.02 -19.71 -9.06
C PHE A 77 29.78 -21.06 -9.15
N ASP A 78 30.51 -21.26 -10.24
CA ASP A 78 31.11 -22.56 -10.59
C ASP A 78 30.06 -23.68 -10.60
N ASP A 79 30.21 -24.70 -9.74
CA ASP A 79 29.32 -25.84 -9.57
C ASP A 79 28.09 -25.54 -8.68
N TYR A 80 28.03 -24.35 -8.08
CA TYR A 80 26.88 -23.85 -7.34
C TYR A 80 26.06 -22.88 -8.19
N SER A 81 24.79 -22.72 -7.85
CA SER A 81 23.99 -21.60 -8.34
C SER A 81 23.30 -20.86 -7.20
N LEU A 82 23.03 -19.58 -7.42
CA LEU A 82 22.28 -18.73 -6.52
C LEU A 82 21.02 -18.25 -7.22
N THR A 83 19.87 -18.66 -6.70
CA THR A 83 18.55 -18.21 -7.19
C THR A 83 18.08 -17.02 -6.35
N LEU A 84 17.84 -15.92 -7.03
CA LEU A 84 17.16 -14.72 -6.53
C LEU A 84 15.70 -14.77 -6.98
N THR A 85 14.79 -14.70 -6.02
CA THR A 85 13.34 -14.75 -6.26
C THR A 85 12.67 -13.53 -5.66
N LEU A 86 11.77 -12.89 -6.41
CA LEU A 86 10.80 -11.94 -5.87
C LEU A 86 9.59 -12.73 -5.36
N THR A 87 9.45 -12.85 -4.04
CA THR A 87 8.39 -13.65 -3.42
C THR A 87 7.12 -12.87 -3.14
N GLY A 88 7.18 -11.54 -3.25
CA GLY A 88 6.07 -10.60 -3.08
C GLY A 88 6.58 -9.18 -3.30
N VAL A 89 5.68 -8.20 -3.25
CA VAL A 89 6.01 -6.79 -3.44
C VAL A 89 7.01 -6.35 -2.35
N GLY A 90 8.17 -5.85 -2.77
CA GLY A 90 9.22 -5.44 -1.84
C GLY A 90 9.93 -6.59 -1.10
N LYS A 91 9.65 -7.86 -1.44
CA LYS A 91 10.19 -9.04 -0.74
C LYS A 91 10.99 -9.94 -1.69
N THR A 92 12.25 -10.21 -1.34
CA THR A 92 13.12 -11.11 -2.12
C THR A 92 13.80 -12.15 -1.24
N THR A 93 14.11 -13.30 -1.83
CA THR A 93 14.86 -14.38 -1.20
C THR A 93 16.07 -14.78 -2.03
N LEU A 94 17.12 -15.23 -1.36
CA LEU A 94 18.33 -15.77 -1.96
C LEU A 94 18.53 -17.21 -1.47
N VAL A 95 18.57 -18.15 -2.39
CA VAL A 95 18.74 -19.58 -2.10
C VAL A 95 19.85 -20.14 -2.99
N TRP A 96 20.84 -20.76 -2.37
CA TRP A 96 21.90 -21.47 -3.07
C TRP A 96 21.45 -22.88 -3.39
N THR A 97 21.79 -23.35 -4.58
CA THR A 97 21.71 -24.76 -4.98
C THR A 97 23.12 -25.30 -5.09
N LYS A 98 23.38 -26.40 -4.38
CA LYS A 98 24.64 -27.14 -4.37
C LYS A 98 24.77 -28.02 -5.63
N PRO A 99 25.97 -28.58 -5.90
CA PRO A 99 26.18 -29.52 -7.03
C PRO A 99 25.35 -30.80 -6.91
N ASP A 100 25.03 -31.23 -5.68
CA ASP A 100 24.17 -32.37 -5.38
C ASP A 100 22.66 -32.05 -5.50
N GLY A 101 22.31 -30.82 -5.89
CA GLY A 101 20.93 -30.33 -6.01
C GLY A 101 20.30 -29.84 -4.70
N GLN A 102 20.97 -29.99 -3.55
CA GLN A 102 20.41 -29.52 -2.27
C GLN A 102 20.43 -28.00 -2.15
N SER A 103 19.47 -27.45 -1.41
CA SER A 103 19.36 -26.01 -1.19
C SER A 103 19.96 -25.55 0.16
N GLN A 104 20.50 -24.33 0.20
CA GLN A 104 20.92 -23.68 1.45
C GLN A 104 20.76 -22.15 1.40
N LYS A 105 20.47 -21.53 2.54
CA LYS A 105 20.37 -20.06 2.67
C LYS A 105 21.72 -19.40 2.99
N SER A 106 22.63 -20.15 3.61
CA SER A 106 23.95 -19.66 3.99
C SER A 106 24.85 -19.52 2.76
N VAL A 107 25.70 -18.49 2.77
CA VAL A 107 26.69 -18.27 1.71
C VAL A 107 27.78 -19.36 1.79
N PRO A 108 28.08 -20.10 0.70
CA PRO A 108 29.14 -21.09 0.66
C PRO A 108 30.52 -20.54 1.06
N ALA A 109 31.38 -21.38 1.63
CA ALA A 109 32.70 -20.97 2.11
C ALA A 109 33.61 -20.45 0.99
N PHE A 110 33.61 -21.12 -0.18
CA PHE A 110 34.46 -20.72 -1.32
C PHE A 110 34.11 -19.33 -1.86
N VAL A 111 32.83 -18.94 -1.82
CA VAL A 111 32.37 -17.60 -2.20
C VAL A 111 32.91 -16.54 -1.27
N LYS A 112 33.05 -16.85 0.04
CA LYS A 112 33.62 -15.94 1.04
C LYS A 112 35.14 -15.81 0.91
N GLN A 113 35.82 -16.74 0.27
CA GLN A 113 37.28 -16.76 0.15
C GLN A 113 37.76 -16.15 -1.19
N SER A 114 36.91 -16.11 -2.21
CA SER A 114 37.25 -15.58 -3.53
C SER A 114 36.77 -14.14 -3.74
N GLU A 115 37.68 -13.23 -4.09
CA GLU A 115 37.35 -11.83 -4.35
C GLU A 115 36.44 -11.66 -5.58
N LYS A 116 36.66 -12.49 -6.62
CA LYS A 116 35.78 -12.58 -7.79
C LYS A 116 34.33 -12.90 -7.38
N TRP A 117 34.14 -13.89 -6.53
CA TRP A 117 32.81 -14.35 -6.12
C TRP A 117 32.15 -13.43 -5.11
N LYS A 118 32.90 -12.80 -4.21
CA LYS A 118 32.39 -11.71 -3.36
C LYS A 118 31.82 -10.56 -4.17
N LYS A 119 32.54 -10.12 -5.22
CA LYS A 119 32.10 -9.04 -6.10
C LYS A 119 30.81 -9.40 -6.84
N LEU A 120 30.71 -10.63 -7.36
CA LEU A 120 29.49 -11.11 -8.01
C LEU A 120 28.31 -11.21 -7.02
N LEU A 121 28.53 -11.77 -5.83
CA LEU A 121 27.50 -11.86 -4.78
C LEU A 121 27.03 -10.46 -4.34
N SER A 122 27.94 -9.49 -4.23
CA SER A 122 27.59 -8.11 -3.91
C SER A 122 26.67 -7.50 -4.98
N LYS A 123 26.95 -7.77 -6.27
CA LYS A 123 26.08 -7.36 -7.38
C LYS A 123 24.69 -8.00 -7.28
N VAL A 124 24.61 -9.31 -7.01
CA VAL A 124 23.31 -10.00 -6.84
C VAL A 124 22.53 -9.44 -5.65
N LYS A 125 23.18 -9.13 -4.52
CA LYS A 125 22.55 -8.48 -3.37
C LYS A 125 22.09 -7.05 -3.67
N ALA A 126 22.82 -6.32 -4.51
CA ALA A 126 22.42 -5.00 -4.97
C ALA A 126 21.19 -5.07 -5.90
N ASP A 127 21.17 -6.01 -6.85
CA ASP A 127 20.00 -6.32 -7.68
C ASP A 127 18.80 -6.64 -6.80
N ALA A 128 18.95 -7.50 -5.79
CA ALA A 128 17.88 -7.85 -4.86
C ALA A 128 17.29 -6.62 -4.14
N LYS A 129 18.13 -5.71 -3.63
CA LYS A 129 17.67 -4.46 -3.00
C LYS A 129 16.98 -3.53 -4.00
N GLN A 130 17.45 -3.48 -5.24
CA GLN A 130 16.80 -2.67 -6.28
C GLN A 130 15.46 -3.27 -6.67
N MET A 131 15.37 -4.58 -6.87
CA MET A 131 14.11 -5.29 -7.14
C MET A 131 13.05 -5.02 -6.08
N GLN A 132 13.42 -5.03 -4.79
CA GLN A 132 12.50 -4.67 -3.70
C GLN A 132 11.96 -3.24 -3.88
N LYS A 133 12.83 -2.26 -4.14
CA LYS A 133 12.42 -0.87 -4.34
C LYS A 133 11.55 -0.68 -5.58
N TYR A 134 11.96 -1.24 -6.72
CA TYR A 134 11.25 -1.11 -7.98
C TYR A 134 9.91 -1.85 -7.93
N SER A 135 9.82 -3.05 -7.36
CA SER A 135 8.53 -3.77 -7.23
C SER A 135 7.51 -2.98 -6.40
N THR A 136 7.91 -2.40 -5.27
CA THR A 136 7.05 -1.50 -4.48
C THR A 136 6.60 -0.29 -5.31
N ALA A 137 7.54 0.40 -5.97
CA ALA A 137 7.23 1.56 -6.78
C ALA A 137 6.29 1.23 -7.95
N GLN A 138 6.44 0.05 -8.56
CA GLN A 138 5.58 -0.41 -9.65
C GLN A 138 4.19 -0.80 -9.16
N ARG A 139 4.08 -1.46 -8.00
CA ARG A 139 2.79 -1.69 -7.35
C ARG A 139 2.07 -0.37 -7.07
N ASP A 140 2.76 0.62 -6.51
CA ASP A 140 2.19 1.94 -6.24
C ASP A 140 1.79 2.68 -7.53
N ARG A 141 2.60 2.55 -8.60
CA ARG A 141 2.28 3.13 -9.92
C ARG A 141 1.04 2.50 -10.54
N ILE A 142 0.91 1.18 -10.45
CA ILE A 142 -0.26 0.45 -10.96
C ILE A 142 -1.50 0.81 -10.14
N GLU A 143 -1.39 0.93 -8.82
CA GLU A 143 -2.52 1.37 -7.98
C GLU A 143 -3.03 2.75 -8.39
N ARG A 144 -2.15 3.69 -8.78
CA ARG A 144 -2.57 5.02 -9.28
C ARG A 144 -3.35 4.98 -10.59
N MET A 145 -3.26 3.88 -11.36
CA MET A 145 -3.97 3.78 -12.66
C MET A 145 -5.47 3.65 -12.50
N PHE A 146 -5.98 3.26 -11.33
CA PHE A 146 -7.41 3.24 -11.05
C PHE A 146 -8.04 4.60 -11.32
N ILE A 147 -7.42 5.68 -10.85
CA ILE A 147 -7.93 7.04 -11.09
C ILE A 147 -7.63 7.49 -12.52
N LEU A 148 -6.46 7.18 -13.07
CA LEU A 148 -6.06 7.69 -14.39
C LEU A 148 -6.87 7.11 -15.55
N GLY A 149 -7.56 5.97 -15.36
CA GLY A 149 -8.43 5.38 -16.38
C GLY A 149 -7.68 4.96 -17.64
N ARG A 150 -6.42 4.54 -17.48
CA ARG A 150 -5.55 4.25 -18.62
C ARG A 150 -5.98 3.00 -19.36
N LYS A 151 -5.93 3.10 -20.69
CA LYS A 151 -6.17 2.03 -21.64
C LYS A 151 -4.88 1.70 -22.38
N TRP A 152 -4.67 0.43 -22.67
CA TRP A 152 -3.52 -0.05 -23.45
C TRP A 152 -4.00 -0.82 -24.67
N GLU A 153 -3.24 -0.71 -25.75
CA GLU A 153 -3.28 -1.69 -26.83
C GLU A 153 -2.67 -3.00 -26.35
N TYR A 154 -3.29 -4.12 -26.71
CA TYR A 154 -2.91 -5.44 -26.22
C TYR A 154 -1.41 -5.78 -26.38
N PRO A 155 -0.74 -5.54 -27.54
CA PRO A 155 0.67 -5.88 -27.70
C PRO A 155 1.59 -5.11 -26.74
N HIS A 156 1.33 -3.81 -26.56
CA HIS A 156 2.06 -2.95 -25.63
C HIS A 156 1.82 -3.40 -24.18
N PHE A 157 0.57 -3.72 -23.83
CA PHE A 157 0.22 -4.24 -22.52
C PHE A 157 0.98 -5.54 -22.20
N MET A 158 0.98 -6.50 -23.12
CA MET A 158 1.69 -7.77 -22.94
C MET A 158 3.17 -7.54 -22.69
N GLN A 159 3.83 -6.71 -23.52
CA GLN A 159 5.25 -6.42 -23.40
C GLN A 159 5.64 -5.82 -22.03
N TYR A 160 4.89 -4.84 -21.54
CA TYR A 160 5.29 -4.05 -20.37
C TYR A 160 4.67 -4.51 -19.04
N TYR A 161 3.58 -5.27 -19.07
CA TYR A 161 2.85 -5.69 -17.87
C TYR A 161 2.81 -7.19 -17.63
N ILE A 162 2.72 -7.99 -18.68
CA ILE A 162 2.56 -9.44 -18.54
C ILE A 162 3.91 -10.12 -18.73
N ASP A 163 4.60 -9.86 -19.84
CA ASP A 163 5.85 -10.55 -20.19
C ASP A 163 7.08 -9.95 -19.50
N HIS A 164 6.97 -8.72 -19.02
CA HIS A 164 8.03 -8.04 -18.29
C HIS A 164 8.38 -8.81 -17.00
N GLY A 165 9.66 -9.12 -16.79
CA GLY A 165 10.15 -9.98 -15.72
C GLY A 165 9.91 -9.44 -14.30
N LEU A 166 10.01 -8.12 -14.09
CA LEU A 166 9.61 -7.48 -12.84
C LEU A 166 8.11 -7.16 -12.77
N VAL A 167 7.57 -6.37 -13.70
CA VAL A 167 6.18 -5.89 -13.66
C VAL A 167 5.18 -7.03 -13.77
N GLY A 168 5.50 -8.08 -14.53
CA GLY A 168 4.71 -9.32 -14.66
C GLY A 168 4.41 -10.00 -13.34
N THR A 169 5.27 -9.86 -12.32
CA THR A 169 5.00 -10.40 -10.98
C THR A 169 3.82 -9.72 -10.28
N VAL A 170 3.50 -8.49 -10.68
CA VAL A 170 2.33 -7.74 -10.24
C VAL A 170 1.20 -7.93 -11.24
N GLY A 171 1.44 -7.62 -12.51
CA GLY A 171 0.40 -7.56 -13.56
C GLY A 171 -0.36 -8.87 -13.77
N ARG A 172 0.32 -10.02 -13.70
CA ARG A 172 -0.32 -11.35 -13.88
C ARG A 172 -1.28 -11.73 -12.77
N LYS A 173 -1.18 -11.09 -11.59
CA LYS A 173 -2.03 -11.38 -10.41
C LYS A 173 -3.19 -10.38 -10.27
N LEU A 174 -3.43 -9.58 -11.29
CA LEU A 174 -4.52 -8.61 -11.34
C LEU A 174 -5.58 -9.06 -12.35
N ILE A 175 -6.80 -8.61 -12.11
CA ILE A 175 -7.94 -8.78 -13.00
C ILE A 175 -7.94 -7.61 -13.98
N TRP A 176 -8.05 -7.90 -15.27
CA TRP A 176 -8.03 -6.90 -16.32
C TRP A 176 -9.36 -6.92 -17.07
N GLN A 177 -9.83 -5.74 -17.46
CA GLN A 177 -10.93 -5.60 -18.39
C GLN A 177 -10.36 -5.64 -19.81
N LEU A 178 -10.76 -6.63 -20.58
CA LEU A 178 -10.40 -6.84 -21.98
C LEU A 178 -11.60 -6.45 -22.84
N THR A 179 -11.41 -5.50 -23.75
CA THR A 179 -12.49 -5.01 -24.61
C THR A 179 -12.15 -5.30 -26.08
N SER A 180 -13.00 -6.08 -26.73
CA SER A 180 -12.89 -6.42 -28.16
C SER A 180 -14.26 -6.23 -28.80
N GLU A 181 -14.32 -5.56 -29.96
CA GLU A 181 -15.57 -5.32 -30.70
C GLU A 181 -16.69 -4.68 -29.84
N GLY A 182 -16.32 -3.82 -28.89
CA GLY A 182 -17.24 -3.14 -27.98
C GLY A 182 -17.75 -4.00 -26.81
N LYS A 183 -17.37 -5.28 -26.73
CA LYS A 183 -17.70 -6.16 -25.61
C LYS A 183 -16.53 -6.21 -24.63
N SER A 184 -16.79 -5.84 -23.37
CA SER A 184 -15.83 -5.97 -22.29
C SER A 184 -16.01 -7.27 -21.51
N THR A 185 -14.90 -7.94 -21.19
CA THR A 185 -14.86 -9.14 -20.35
C THR A 185 -13.77 -8.96 -19.31
N LEU A 186 -14.05 -9.35 -18.06
CA LEU A 186 -13.04 -9.38 -17.00
C LEU A 186 -12.27 -10.69 -17.08
N ALA A 187 -10.94 -10.62 -16.98
CA ALA A 187 -10.10 -11.79 -17.09
C ALA A 187 -8.83 -11.70 -16.23
N LEU A 188 -8.30 -12.87 -15.86
CA LEU A 188 -6.98 -13.05 -15.24
C LEU A 188 -6.05 -13.76 -16.24
N TYR A 189 -4.76 -13.40 -16.18
CA TYR A 189 -3.75 -14.07 -16.98
C TYR A 189 -3.26 -15.32 -16.26
N GLN A 190 -3.30 -16.47 -16.93
CA GLN A 190 -2.78 -17.74 -16.44
C GLN A 190 -1.48 -18.11 -17.15
N ASP A 191 -0.54 -18.72 -16.41
CA ASP A 191 0.71 -19.21 -16.98
C ASP A 191 0.42 -20.13 -18.19
N GLY A 192 1.11 -19.89 -19.31
CA GLY A 192 0.88 -20.57 -20.59
C GLY A 192 0.26 -19.71 -21.69
N GLY A 193 -0.05 -18.44 -21.42
CA GLY A 193 -0.49 -17.49 -22.45
C GLY A 193 -2.01 -17.32 -22.56
N ASN A 194 -2.77 -17.81 -21.58
CA ASN A 194 -4.23 -17.83 -21.64
C ASN A 194 -4.83 -16.79 -20.69
N TRP A 195 -5.93 -16.19 -21.13
CA TRP A 195 -6.81 -15.38 -20.30
C TRP A 195 -8.01 -16.20 -19.88
N ILE A 196 -8.39 -16.13 -18.61
CA ILE A 196 -9.55 -16.84 -18.07
C ILE A 196 -10.50 -15.88 -17.34
N ASP A 197 -11.81 -16.11 -17.49
CA ASP A 197 -12.83 -15.44 -16.70
C ASP A 197 -12.93 -16.01 -15.27
N ARG A 198 -13.86 -15.49 -14.46
CA ARG A 198 -14.06 -15.91 -13.07
C ARG A 198 -14.59 -17.35 -12.93
N GLU A 199 -15.17 -17.91 -13.99
CA GLU A 199 -15.60 -19.31 -14.07
C GLU A 199 -14.48 -20.23 -14.60
N GLY A 200 -13.35 -19.67 -15.04
CA GLY A 200 -12.21 -20.40 -15.60
C GLY A 200 -12.30 -20.66 -17.10
N ASN A 201 -13.26 -20.05 -17.81
CA ASN A 201 -13.37 -20.20 -19.26
C ASN A 201 -12.36 -19.31 -19.98
N LEU A 202 -11.86 -19.79 -21.11
CA LEU A 202 -10.92 -19.03 -21.95
C LEU A 202 -11.58 -17.76 -22.51
N VAL A 203 -10.88 -16.64 -22.39
CA VAL A 203 -11.25 -15.35 -22.98
C VAL A 203 -10.40 -15.13 -24.22
N ALA A 204 -11.06 -14.96 -25.37
CA ALA A 204 -10.40 -14.67 -26.63
C ALA A 204 -9.85 -13.24 -26.64
N VAL A 205 -8.64 -13.06 -27.15
CA VAL A 205 -7.96 -11.78 -27.29
C VAL A 205 -7.34 -11.67 -28.68
N THR A 206 -7.24 -10.43 -29.16
CA THR A 206 -6.61 -10.07 -30.45
C THR A 206 -5.69 -8.87 -30.23
N ASP A 207 -4.82 -8.57 -31.19
CA ASP A 207 -3.95 -7.39 -31.11
C ASP A 207 -4.73 -6.06 -31.04
N ALA A 208 -6.00 -6.04 -31.49
CA ALA A 208 -6.90 -4.90 -31.39
C ALA A 208 -7.63 -4.81 -30.03
N THR A 209 -7.38 -5.74 -29.11
CA THR A 209 -8.03 -5.74 -27.78
C THR A 209 -7.52 -4.57 -26.95
N GLU A 210 -8.43 -3.82 -26.38
CA GLU A 210 -8.10 -2.76 -25.41
C GLU A 210 -8.07 -3.37 -24.00
N VAL A 211 -7.03 -3.05 -23.24
CA VAL A 211 -6.85 -3.51 -21.86
C VAL A 211 -7.00 -2.34 -20.89
N MET A 212 -7.70 -2.54 -19.78
CA MET A 212 -7.81 -1.57 -18.69
C MET A 212 -7.80 -2.29 -17.34
N LEU A 213 -7.28 -1.62 -16.30
CA LEU A 213 -7.31 -2.17 -14.94
C LEU A 213 -8.75 -2.15 -14.40
N TRP A 214 -9.27 -3.30 -14.00
CA TRP A 214 -10.65 -3.40 -13.49
C TRP A 214 -10.79 -2.82 -12.08
N HIS A 215 -11.80 -1.99 -11.85
CA HIS A 215 -12.15 -1.47 -10.52
C HIS A 215 -13.51 -2.01 -10.04
N PRO A 216 -13.65 -2.46 -8.77
CA PRO A 216 -14.91 -3.01 -8.24
C PRO A 216 -16.13 -2.11 -8.33
N ILE A 217 -15.96 -0.78 -8.34
CA ILE A 217 -17.06 0.19 -8.49
C ILE A 217 -17.83 0.04 -9.81
N GLN A 218 -17.22 -0.60 -10.81
CA GLN A 218 -17.81 -0.84 -12.12
C GLN A 218 -18.57 -2.18 -12.19
N ALA A 219 -18.58 -2.94 -11.10
CA ALA A 219 -19.14 -4.29 -11.04
C ALA A 219 -20.20 -4.41 -9.94
N SER A 220 -21.09 -5.39 -10.10
CA SER A 220 -22.04 -5.76 -9.04
C SER A 220 -21.32 -6.41 -7.85
N SER A 221 -21.96 -6.40 -6.68
CA SER A 221 -21.45 -7.11 -5.50
C SER A 221 -21.20 -8.60 -5.77
N ASP A 222 -22.10 -9.24 -6.52
CA ASP A 222 -22.01 -10.67 -6.83
C ASP A 222 -20.82 -10.99 -7.73
N GLU A 223 -20.55 -10.12 -8.71
CA GLU A 223 -19.37 -10.26 -9.56
C GLU A 223 -18.06 -10.07 -8.79
N VAL A 224 -18.01 -9.08 -7.89
CA VAL A 224 -16.85 -8.89 -7.00
C VAL A 224 -16.65 -10.10 -6.10
N LEU A 225 -17.73 -10.67 -5.53
CA LEU A 225 -17.67 -11.85 -4.68
C LEU A 225 -17.19 -13.09 -5.46
N ALA A 226 -17.66 -13.27 -6.70
CA ALA A 226 -17.22 -14.36 -7.57
C ALA A 226 -15.72 -14.28 -7.87
N TRP A 227 -15.19 -13.10 -8.20
CA TRP A 227 -13.75 -12.90 -8.38
C TRP A 227 -12.94 -13.17 -7.11
N ARG A 228 -13.42 -12.74 -5.93
CA ARG A 228 -12.78 -13.06 -4.65
C ARG A 228 -12.73 -14.57 -4.40
N GLN A 229 -13.83 -15.28 -4.66
CA GLN A 229 -13.88 -16.74 -4.52
C GLN A 229 -12.91 -17.43 -5.49
N HIS A 230 -12.84 -16.98 -6.74
CA HIS A 230 -11.92 -17.54 -7.72
C HIS A 230 -10.45 -17.34 -7.31
N LEU A 231 -10.07 -16.13 -6.87
CA LEU A 231 -8.73 -15.83 -6.34
C LEU A 231 -8.39 -16.69 -5.10
N GLU A 232 -9.35 -16.91 -4.20
CA GLU A 232 -9.20 -17.78 -3.04
C GLU A 232 -8.97 -19.25 -3.43
N GLN A 233 -9.67 -19.75 -4.45
CA GLN A 233 -9.50 -21.12 -4.98
C GLN A 233 -8.12 -21.31 -5.64
N LEU A 234 -7.61 -20.29 -6.32
CA LEU A 234 -6.28 -20.29 -6.90
C LEU A 234 -5.15 -20.13 -5.86
N GLU A 235 -5.49 -19.79 -4.61
CA GLU A 235 -4.55 -19.34 -3.58
C GLU A 235 -3.65 -18.19 -4.08
N TRP A 236 -4.25 -17.26 -4.83
CA TRP A 236 -3.55 -16.11 -5.40
C TRP A 236 -3.70 -14.87 -4.52
N SER A 237 -2.58 -14.46 -3.92
CA SER A 237 -2.48 -13.20 -3.18
C SER A 237 -2.29 -12.05 -4.16
N GLN A 238 -3.25 -11.12 -4.20
CA GLN A 238 -3.14 -9.95 -5.07
C GLN A 238 -2.05 -8.98 -4.53
N PRO A 239 -1.18 -8.45 -5.39
CA PRO A 239 -0.08 -7.56 -4.98
C PRO A 239 -0.57 -6.20 -4.46
N LEU A 240 -1.84 -5.88 -4.70
CA LEU A 240 -2.57 -4.71 -4.19
C LEU A 240 -4.04 -5.10 -3.99
N LYS A 241 -4.79 -4.35 -3.18
CA LYS A 241 -6.23 -4.54 -3.05
C LYS A 241 -6.93 -4.12 -4.34
N GLN A 242 -7.37 -5.10 -5.13
CA GLN A 242 -8.22 -4.90 -6.31
C GLN A 242 -9.60 -5.51 -6.07
N ALA A 243 -9.74 -6.84 -6.02
CA ALA A 243 -11.04 -7.47 -5.75
C ALA A 243 -11.54 -7.15 -4.34
N TYR A 244 -10.61 -6.95 -3.39
CA TYR A 244 -10.89 -6.55 -2.00
C TYR A 244 -10.74 -5.02 -1.79
N ARG A 245 -10.78 -4.23 -2.87
CA ARG A 245 -10.69 -2.79 -2.77
C ARG A 245 -11.98 -2.22 -2.16
N GLU A 246 -11.81 -1.31 -1.21
CA GLU A 246 -12.88 -0.56 -0.58
C GLU A 246 -13.55 0.38 -1.61
N VAL A 247 -14.88 0.42 -1.63
CA VAL A 247 -15.67 1.29 -2.51
C VAL A 247 -16.47 2.27 -1.68
N TYR A 248 -16.35 3.57 -1.96
CA TYR A 248 -17.08 4.63 -1.26
C TYR A 248 -18.08 5.25 -2.22
N LEU A 249 -19.35 4.96 -1.99
CA LEU A 249 -20.47 5.57 -2.70
C LEU A 249 -20.92 6.84 -1.99
N LEU A 250 -21.58 7.74 -2.74
CA LEU A 250 -22.29 8.89 -2.18
C LEU A 250 -23.35 8.41 -1.18
N THR A 251 -23.45 9.14 -0.09
CA THR A 251 -24.43 8.92 0.97
C THR A 251 -25.42 10.09 1.03
N ASP A 252 -26.58 9.88 1.66
CA ASP A 252 -27.57 10.95 1.85
C ASP A 252 -27.00 12.16 2.60
N ALA A 253 -26.04 11.93 3.52
CA ALA A 253 -25.33 13.01 4.21
C ALA A 253 -24.57 13.92 3.23
N GLU A 254 -23.90 13.33 2.24
CA GLU A 254 -23.16 14.06 1.20
C GLU A 254 -24.07 14.73 0.17
N LEU A 255 -25.25 14.13 -0.10
CA LEU A 255 -26.29 14.79 -0.90
C LEU A 255 -26.82 16.05 -0.21
N ASN A 256 -26.89 16.05 1.13
CA ASN A 256 -27.35 17.20 1.91
C ASN A 256 -26.30 18.31 2.01
N THR A 257 -25.03 17.97 2.24
CA THR A 257 -23.93 18.95 2.31
C THR A 257 -23.52 19.47 0.92
N ARG A 258 -23.84 18.71 -0.14
CA ARG A 258 -23.64 19.00 -1.56
C ARG A 258 -22.18 19.08 -1.99
N THR A 259 -21.36 19.96 -1.41
CA THR A 259 -20.02 20.29 -1.93
C THR A 259 -18.87 19.72 -1.09
N TYR A 260 -19.17 19.07 0.04
CA TYR A 260 -18.14 18.52 0.92
C TYR A 260 -18.62 17.29 1.68
N SER A 261 -17.69 16.42 2.06
CA SER A 261 -17.95 15.24 2.90
C SER A 261 -17.35 15.42 4.28
N ASN A 262 -18.15 15.21 5.33
CA ASN A 262 -17.71 15.16 6.73
C ASN A 262 -17.41 13.75 7.23
N ARG A 263 -17.41 12.75 6.33
CA ARG A 263 -17.24 11.34 6.72
C ARG A 263 -15.93 11.06 7.46
N MET A 264 -14.93 11.90 7.24
CA MET A 264 -13.58 11.80 7.81
C MET A 264 -13.23 13.04 8.65
N ALA A 265 -14.23 13.79 9.12
CA ALA A 265 -14.05 14.96 9.97
C ALA A 265 -13.88 14.58 11.45
N ALA A 266 -13.37 15.51 12.25
CA ALA A 266 -13.22 15.41 13.69
C ALA A 266 -12.28 14.28 14.17
N HIS A 267 -11.27 13.93 13.39
CA HIS A 267 -10.20 13.01 13.81
C HIS A 267 -8.92 13.74 14.22
N LEU A 268 -8.30 13.31 15.31
CA LEU A 268 -6.98 13.78 15.71
C LEU A 268 -5.90 12.88 15.10
N LEU A 269 -5.01 13.45 14.28
CA LEU A 269 -3.98 12.74 13.53
C LEU A 269 -2.56 13.16 13.93
N LYS A 270 -1.61 12.22 13.89
CA LYS A 270 -0.17 12.48 13.95
C LYS A 270 0.29 13.14 12.64
N GLN A 271 0.68 14.41 12.71
CA GLN A 271 0.90 15.26 11.55
C GLN A 271 2.03 14.77 10.63
N HIS A 272 3.17 14.39 11.20
CA HIS A 272 4.30 13.86 10.43
C HIS A 272 3.97 12.54 9.72
N GLN A 273 3.12 11.71 10.34
CA GLN A 273 2.69 10.45 9.76
C GLN A 273 1.71 10.71 8.60
N LEU A 274 0.77 11.64 8.77
CA LEU A 274 -0.10 12.13 7.68
C LEU A 274 0.75 12.62 6.50
N ASN A 275 1.75 13.47 6.73
CA ASN A 275 2.61 13.99 5.66
C ASN A 275 3.39 12.89 4.93
N ALA A 276 3.93 11.92 5.66
CA ALA A 276 4.61 10.78 5.03
C ALA A 276 3.65 9.94 4.16
N LEU A 277 2.43 9.67 4.63
CA LEU A 277 1.42 8.92 3.88
C LEU A 277 0.93 9.69 2.65
N ALA A 278 0.60 10.98 2.82
CA ALA A 278 0.19 11.88 1.76
C ALA A 278 1.23 11.92 0.64
N GLY A 279 2.52 12.09 0.99
CA GLY A 279 3.60 12.09 0.02
C GLY A 279 3.75 10.78 -0.76
N ILE A 280 3.56 9.61 -0.12
CA ILE A 280 3.57 8.30 -0.79
C ILE A 280 2.40 8.17 -1.79
N ARG A 281 1.26 8.78 -1.46
CA ARG A 281 0.05 8.81 -2.31
C ARG A 281 0.03 9.98 -3.31
N ASN A 282 1.13 10.74 -3.41
CA ASN A 282 1.27 11.90 -4.29
C ASN A 282 0.33 13.08 -3.95
N TRP A 283 -0.18 13.12 -2.72
CA TRP A 283 -0.83 14.30 -2.16
C TRP A 283 0.24 15.30 -1.70
N LYS A 284 -0.06 16.58 -1.87
CA LYS A 284 0.74 17.71 -1.40
C LYS A 284 0.26 18.10 -0.02
N TYR A 285 1.19 18.20 0.92
CA TYR A 285 0.94 18.71 2.26
C TYR A 285 2.18 19.43 2.79
N THR A 286 1.96 20.57 3.43
CA THR A 286 2.98 21.32 4.16
C THR A 286 2.64 21.28 5.63
N LEU A 287 3.61 20.91 6.46
CA LEU A 287 3.39 20.79 7.90
C LEU A 287 2.95 22.13 8.52
N LEU A 288 1.94 22.08 9.37
CA LEU A 288 1.45 23.18 10.20
C LEU A 288 2.33 23.33 11.44
N GLY A 289 2.73 24.57 11.73
CA GLY A 289 3.48 24.93 12.92
C GLY A 289 2.89 26.15 13.61
N GLY A 290 3.27 26.36 14.87
CA GLY A 290 2.79 27.45 15.72
C GLY A 290 3.44 28.80 15.38
N PHE A 291 3.53 29.11 14.08
CA PHE A 291 4.01 30.39 13.60
C PHE A 291 2.82 31.32 13.40
N ASP A 292 2.96 32.59 13.78
CA ASP A 292 1.96 33.62 13.49
C ASP A 292 2.02 34.00 11.99
N ASN A 293 1.50 33.11 11.15
CA ASN A 293 1.42 33.28 9.69
C ASN A 293 -0.03 33.48 9.22
N GLY A 294 -0.99 33.55 10.14
CA GLY A 294 -2.42 33.69 9.87
C GLY A 294 -3.08 32.47 9.22
N MET A 295 -2.46 31.29 9.24
CA MET A 295 -3.05 30.03 8.75
C MET A 295 -3.49 29.15 9.92
N GLU A 296 -4.78 29.19 10.27
CA GLU A 296 -5.39 28.30 11.27
C GLU A 296 -5.82 26.94 10.66
N ASP A 297 -5.99 26.92 9.33
CA ASP A 297 -6.35 25.74 8.55
C ASP A 297 -5.37 25.52 7.37
N SER A 298 -5.40 24.31 6.83
CA SER A 298 -4.67 23.95 5.62
C SER A 298 -5.34 22.78 4.92
N THR A 299 -4.85 22.46 3.72
CA THR A 299 -5.34 21.34 2.94
C THR A 299 -4.20 20.38 2.61
N VAL A 300 -4.48 19.09 2.78
CA VAL A 300 -3.77 18.03 2.10
C VAL A 300 -4.47 17.87 0.75
N SER A 301 -3.77 18.08 -0.38
CA SER A 301 -4.44 18.15 -1.69
C SER A 301 -3.79 17.29 -2.77
N ILE A 302 -4.59 16.82 -3.73
CA ILE A 302 -4.10 16.11 -4.92
C ILE A 302 -4.75 16.67 -6.18
N GLN A 303 -3.92 16.88 -7.20
CA GLN A 303 -4.37 17.32 -8.51
C GLN A 303 -4.84 16.12 -9.33
N LEU A 304 -5.96 16.27 -10.02
CA LEU A 304 -6.59 15.25 -10.86
C LEU A 304 -6.81 15.81 -12.28
N PRO A 305 -5.73 16.04 -13.06
CA PRO A 305 -5.82 16.77 -14.33
C PRO A 305 -6.76 16.13 -15.35
N THR A 306 -6.80 14.80 -15.40
CA THR A 306 -7.70 14.03 -16.29
C THR A 306 -9.17 14.40 -16.10
N TYR A 307 -9.55 14.85 -14.90
CA TYR A 307 -10.92 15.23 -14.56
C TYR A 307 -11.10 16.75 -14.42
N GLY A 308 -10.03 17.54 -14.55
CA GLY A 308 -10.07 18.97 -14.27
C GLY A 308 -10.40 19.32 -12.81
N LEU A 309 -10.06 18.42 -11.89
CA LEU A 309 -10.40 18.54 -10.46
C LEU A 309 -9.15 18.63 -9.58
N ARG A 310 -9.30 19.21 -8.41
CA ARG A 310 -8.41 19.03 -7.25
C ARG A 310 -9.23 18.52 -6.08
N ALA A 311 -8.77 17.44 -5.45
CA ALA A 311 -9.32 17.00 -4.18
C ALA A 311 -8.56 17.64 -3.02
N GLU A 312 -9.28 18.02 -1.97
CA GLU A 312 -8.75 18.67 -0.78
C GLU A 312 -9.28 17.97 0.47
N PHE A 313 -8.37 17.60 1.36
CA PHE A 313 -8.68 17.14 2.69
C PHE A 313 -8.26 18.22 3.69
N TRP A 314 -9.26 18.86 4.29
CA TRP A 314 -9.08 20.00 5.17
C TRP A 314 -8.65 19.54 6.55
N ILE A 315 -7.71 20.28 7.13
CA ILE A 315 -7.14 20.03 8.45
C ILE A 315 -6.95 21.35 9.18
N ASN A 316 -7.09 21.30 10.49
CA ASN A 316 -6.94 22.43 11.39
C ASN A 316 -5.77 22.18 12.34
N GLU A 317 -5.11 23.26 12.77
CA GLU A 317 -4.13 23.15 13.84
C GLU A 317 -4.78 22.68 15.15
N VAL A 318 -3.97 22.02 15.99
CA VAL A 318 -4.40 21.60 17.31
C VAL A 318 -3.34 21.99 18.31
N PHE A 319 -3.67 23.00 19.11
CA PHE A 319 -2.82 23.41 20.22
C PHE A 319 -2.94 22.40 21.38
N ILE A 320 -1.81 21.78 21.70
CA ILE A 320 -1.63 20.93 22.87
C ILE A 320 -0.29 21.31 23.49
N GLU A 321 -0.30 21.64 24.78
CA GLU A 321 0.92 22.04 25.48
C GLU A 321 1.99 20.95 25.39
N GLY A 322 3.21 21.35 24.99
CA GLY A 322 4.35 20.45 24.82
C GLY A 322 4.20 19.45 23.65
N ALA A 323 3.21 19.59 22.76
CA ALA A 323 3.06 18.77 21.56
C ALA A 323 3.52 19.49 20.29
N MET A 324 4.76 19.96 20.36
CA MET A 324 5.41 20.68 19.28
C MET A 324 6.86 20.24 19.21
N THR A 325 7.36 20.09 17.99
CA THR A 325 8.77 19.82 17.76
C THR A 325 9.63 21.04 18.11
N GLU A 326 10.94 20.85 18.32
CA GLU A 326 11.90 21.94 18.51
C GLU A 326 11.88 22.98 17.37
N ALA A 327 11.45 22.56 16.17
CA ALA A 327 11.34 23.41 15.00
C ALA A 327 10.02 24.21 14.94
N GLY A 328 9.18 24.17 15.98
CA GLY A 328 7.91 24.89 16.02
C GLY A 328 6.76 24.23 15.23
N ILE A 329 6.93 22.98 14.79
CA ILE A 329 5.91 22.22 14.05
C ILE A 329 5.00 21.47 15.01
N TRP A 330 3.68 21.55 14.83
CA TRP A 330 2.69 20.84 15.65
C TRP A 330 2.82 19.32 15.47
N GLU A 331 2.72 18.56 16.56
CA GLU A 331 2.71 17.09 16.48
C GLU A 331 1.41 16.54 15.91
N PHE A 332 0.30 17.26 16.10
CA PHE A 332 -1.05 16.82 15.78
C PHE A 332 -1.83 17.84 14.94
N VAL A 333 -2.82 17.35 14.21
CA VAL A 333 -3.82 18.14 13.48
C VAL A 333 -5.19 17.48 13.62
N ALA A 334 -6.25 18.29 13.54
CA ALA A 334 -7.62 17.82 13.51
C ALA A 334 -8.11 17.79 12.06
N THR A 335 -8.85 16.76 11.69
CA THR A 335 -9.45 16.66 10.36
C THR A 335 -10.78 17.38 10.29
N ASP A 336 -11.07 17.93 9.13
CA ASP A 336 -12.36 18.52 8.81
C ASP A 336 -12.91 17.82 7.56
N GLN A 337 -13.28 18.57 6.54
CA GLN A 337 -14.03 18.09 5.40
C GLN A 337 -13.17 17.69 4.20
N VAL A 338 -13.72 16.83 3.35
CA VAL A 338 -13.17 16.53 2.01
C VAL A 338 -13.96 17.31 0.97
N LYS A 339 -13.26 18.06 0.10
CA LYS A 339 -13.83 18.86 -0.99
C LYS A 339 -13.20 18.52 -2.33
N PHE A 340 -13.93 18.88 -3.39
CA PHE A 340 -13.42 18.92 -4.74
C PHE A 340 -13.58 20.33 -5.28
N VAL A 341 -12.54 20.85 -5.92
CA VAL A 341 -12.57 22.14 -6.60
C VAL A 341 -12.22 21.98 -8.07
N ASN A 342 -12.79 22.82 -8.93
CA ASN A 342 -12.49 22.86 -10.36
C ASN A 342 -11.23 23.71 -10.65
N ALA A 343 -10.89 23.88 -11.93
CA ALA A 343 -9.75 24.70 -12.35
C ALA A 343 -9.90 26.20 -12.01
N GLN A 344 -11.11 26.66 -11.69
CA GLN A 344 -11.44 28.02 -11.27
C GLN A 344 -11.45 28.19 -9.74
N GLU A 345 -11.03 27.17 -8.98
CA GLU A 345 -11.02 27.16 -7.51
C GLU A 345 -12.43 27.16 -6.89
N GLU A 346 -13.46 26.80 -7.68
CA GLU A 346 -14.84 26.72 -7.21
C GLU A 346 -15.16 25.32 -6.71
N ALA A 347 -15.88 25.23 -5.59
CA ALA A 347 -16.32 23.94 -5.04
C ALA A 347 -17.31 23.25 -5.99
N VAL A 348 -17.04 21.97 -6.26
CA VAL A 348 -17.86 21.10 -7.12
C VAL A 348 -18.84 20.32 -6.25
N GLU A 349 -20.08 20.17 -6.71
CA GLU A 349 -21.04 19.30 -6.03
C GLU A 349 -20.58 17.84 -6.12
N LEU A 350 -20.64 17.11 -5.02
CA LEU A 350 -20.16 15.73 -4.92
C LEU A 350 -20.91 14.79 -5.87
N VAL A 351 -22.15 15.14 -6.26
CA VAL A 351 -22.93 14.41 -7.28
C VAL A 351 -22.33 14.51 -8.68
N ASP A 352 -21.57 15.58 -8.97
CA ASP A 352 -20.91 15.80 -10.26
C ASP A 352 -19.48 15.23 -10.28
N VAL A 353 -18.96 14.79 -9.14
CA VAL A 353 -17.66 14.11 -9.05
C VAL A 353 -17.84 12.67 -9.54
N PRO A 354 -17.02 12.19 -10.50
CA PRO A 354 -17.11 10.80 -10.95
C PRO A 354 -16.98 9.82 -9.78
N ALA A 355 -17.88 8.83 -9.70
CA ALA A 355 -17.94 7.91 -8.56
C ALA A 355 -16.60 7.20 -8.28
N LEU A 356 -15.86 6.84 -9.34
CA LEU A 356 -14.52 6.28 -9.24
C LEU A 356 -13.54 7.24 -8.55
N VAL A 357 -13.55 8.51 -8.93
CA VAL A 357 -12.70 9.55 -8.35
C VAL A 357 -13.05 9.76 -6.88
N LEU A 358 -14.34 9.92 -6.56
CA LEU A 358 -14.80 10.04 -5.18
C LEU A 358 -14.34 8.84 -4.34
N SER A 359 -14.57 7.62 -4.83
CA SER A 359 -14.22 6.40 -4.12
C SER A 359 -12.72 6.31 -3.83
N GLU A 360 -11.88 6.63 -4.81
CA GLU A 360 -10.43 6.54 -4.67
C GLU A 360 -9.86 7.63 -3.74
N ILE A 361 -10.41 8.84 -3.81
CA ILE A 361 -10.04 9.93 -2.91
C ILE A 361 -10.45 9.63 -1.47
N MET A 362 -11.68 9.17 -1.26
CA MET A 362 -12.16 8.79 0.08
C MET A 362 -11.36 7.62 0.64
N ARG A 363 -10.90 6.70 -0.20
CA ARG A 363 -10.02 5.61 0.21
C ARG A 363 -8.64 6.08 0.68
N ASP A 364 -8.05 7.05 0.00
CA ASP A 364 -6.79 7.67 0.44
C ASP A 364 -6.99 8.43 1.77
N VAL A 365 -8.08 9.17 1.92
CA VAL A 365 -8.40 9.89 3.17
C VAL A 365 -8.66 8.91 4.33
N ASP A 366 -9.41 7.83 4.10
CA ASP A 366 -9.62 6.76 5.09
C ASP A 366 -8.30 6.06 5.47
N LEU A 367 -7.37 5.90 4.52
CA LEU A 367 -6.01 5.45 4.84
C LEU A 367 -5.27 6.45 5.74
N PHE A 368 -5.37 7.75 5.46
CA PHE A 368 -4.73 8.78 6.28
C PHE A 368 -5.27 8.78 7.71
N VAL A 369 -6.59 8.82 7.88
CA VAL A 369 -7.24 8.74 9.19
C VAL A 369 -6.94 7.40 9.86
N GLY A 370 -7.18 6.31 9.16
CA GLY A 370 -7.04 4.94 9.65
C GLY A 370 -5.64 4.55 10.07
N VAL A 371 -4.59 5.26 9.62
CA VAL A 371 -3.20 4.97 9.98
C VAL A 371 -2.57 6.07 10.85
N ALA A 372 -2.89 7.34 10.61
CA ALA A 372 -2.30 8.46 11.35
C ALA A 372 -3.10 8.84 12.60
N SER A 373 -4.32 8.33 12.80
CA SER A 373 -5.10 8.69 13.99
C SER A 373 -4.41 8.27 15.28
N VAL A 374 -4.44 9.17 16.27
CA VAL A 374 -3.95 8.89 17.62
C VAL A 374 -4.71 7.74 18.28
N GLY A 375 -5.95 7.46 17.86
CA GLY A 375 -6.74 6.32 18.35
C GLY A 375 -6.15 4.96 17.99
N ASN A 376 -5.19 4.90 17.07
CA ASN A 376 -4.43 3.67 16.78
C ASN A 376 -3.13 3.57 17.57
N ASP A 377 -2.75 4.60 18.34
CA ASP A 377 -1.53 4.58 19.13
C ASP A 377 -1.79 3.83 20.44
N PRO A 378 -1.20 2.63 20.63
CA PRO A 378 -1.44 1.87 21.83
C PRO A 378 -0.80 2.52 23.07
N ALA A 379 0.19 3.39 22.89
CA ALA A 379 0.91 4.07 23.97
C ALA A 379 0.32 5.45 24.31
N TRP A 380 -0.80 5.85 23.69
CA TRP A 380 -1.39 7.18 23.91
C TRP A 380 -1.73 7.45 25.38
N ARG A 381 -2.26 6.45 26.10
CA ARG A 381 -2.61 6.62 27.52
C ARG A 381 -1.38 6.76 28.42
N ASP A 382 -0.24 6.24 27.98
CA ASP A 382 1.01 6.26 28.74
C ASP A 382 1.77 7.59 28.59
N SER A 383 1.37 8.46 27.66
CA SER A 383 2.04 9.76 27.46
C SER A 383 1.79 10.77 28.58
N GLY A 384 0.75 10.58 29.40
CA GLY A 384 0.39 11.45 30.54
C GLY A 384 0.02 12.90 30.16
N GLY A 385 -0.50 13.65 31.14
CA GLY A 385 -0.73 15.11 31.06
C GLY A 385 -1.96 15.58 30.27
N GLU A 386 -1.96 16.87 29.91
CA GLU A 386 -3.08 17.59 29.27
C GLU A 386 -3.61 16.93 27.99
N ARG A 387 -2.75 16.16 27.29
CA ARG A 387 -3.08 15.32 26.12
C ARG A 387 -4.17 14.29 26.42
N VAL A 388 -4.05 13.60 27.54
CA VAL A 388 -5.00 12.56 27.96
C VAL A 388 -6.25 13.20 28.54
N ASP A 389 -6.11 14.31 29.26
CA ASP A 389 -7.25 15.00 29.87
C ASP A 389 -8.18 15.65 28.83
N ARG A 390 -7.63 16.25 27.77
CA ARG A 390 -8.43 16.92 26.72
C ARG A 390 -8.95 15.98 25.64
N TYR A 391 -8.20 14.92 25.29
CA TYR A 391 -8.53 14.04 24.15
C TYR A 391 -8.61 12.55 24.50
N GLY A 392 -8.62 12.18 25.79
CA GLY A 392 -8.76 10.80 26.24
C GLY A 392 -10.08 10.16 25.80
N ASP A 393 -11.17 10.94 25.82
CA ASP A 393 -12.49 10.49 25.37
C ASP A 393 -12.50 10.19 23.86
N TYR A 394 -11.87 11.06 23.05
CA TYR A 394 -11.71 10.82 21.61
C TYR A 394 -10.95 9.51 21.36
N TRP A 395 -9.83 9.29 22.05
CA TRP A 395 -9.04 8.07 21.87
C TRP A 395 -9.86 6.82 22.19
N ALA A 396 -10.62 6.82 23.28
CA ALA A 396 -11.45 5.68 23.68
C ALA A 396 -12.58 5.41 22.67
N GLN A 397 -13.28 6.47 22.24
CA GLN A 397 -14.35 6.39 21.24
C GLN A 397 -13.84 5.88 19.89
N TYR A 398 -12.71 6.38 19.41
CA TYR A 398 -12.14 5.93 18.14
C TYR A 398 -11.59 4.50 18.24
N SER A 399 -10.82 4.20 19.30
CA SER A 399 -10.13 2.92 19.48
C SER A 399 -11.06 1.72 19.42
N PHE A 400 -12.30 1.88 19.88
CA PHE A 400 -13.30 0.83 19.96
C PHE A 400 -14.61 1.23 19.30
N GLY A 401 -14.58 2.23 18.41
CA GLY A 401 -15.71 2.78 17.66
C GLY A 401 -16.21 1.84 16.57
N ASP A 402 -16.98 2.35 15.63
CA ASP A 402 -17.45 1.54 14.50
C ASP A 402 -16.34 1.30 13.46
N LEU A 403 -16.52 0.24 12.66
CA LEU A 403 -15.54 -0.13 11.65
C LEU A 403 -15.62 0.81 10.44
N ASN A 404 -14.49 1.40 10.04
CA ASN A 404 -14.33 2.04 8.72
C ASN A 404 -14.31 0.98 7.59
N GLU A 405 -14.33 1.42 6.33
CA GLU A 405 -14.43 0.51 5.17
C GLU A 405 -13.24 -0.44 5.06
N VAL A 406 -12.04 0.03 5.40
CA VAL A 406 -10.84 -0.81 5.46
C VAL A 406 -11.01 -1.92 6.51
N ALA A 407 -11.53 -1.58 7.70
CA ALA A 407 -11.75 -2.54 8.77
C ALA A 407 -12.91 -3.52 8.49
N LYS A 408 -13.97 -3.07 7.81
CA LYS A 408 -15.04 -3.95 7.31
C LYS A 408 -14.49 -4.98 6.33
N THR A 409 -13.63 -4.55 5.41
CA THR A 409 -12.93 -5.46 4.48
C THR A 409 -12.07 -6.47 5.23
N ARG A 410 -11.30 -6.03 6.24
CA ARG A 410 -10.54 -6.94 7.10
C ARG A 410 -11.43 -7.94 7.82
N LYS A 411 -12.58 -7.51 8.34
CA LYS A 411 -13.56 -8.38 8.99
C LYS A 411 -14.01 -9.51 8.05
N THR A 412 -14.44 -9.19 6.84
CA THR A 412 -14.86 -10.20 5.84
C THR A 412 -13.74 -11.20 5.52
N VAL A 413 -12.49 -10.72 5.42
CA VAL A 413 -11.33 -11.60 5.21
C VAL A 413 -11.10 -12.51 6.43
N LEU A 414 -11.16 -11.96 7.65
CA LEU A 414 -10.96 -12.73 8.87
C LEU A 414 -12.04 -13.79 9.11
N GLU A 415 -13.29 -13.51 8.79
CA GLU A 415 -14.41 -14.47 8.90
C GLU A 415 -14.13 -15.74 8.07
N LYS A 416 -13.49 -15.60 6.91
CA LYS A 416 -13.07 -16.74 6.09
C LYS A 416 -11.74 -17.35 6.50
N LEU A 417 -10.81 -16.51 6.96
CA LEU A 417 -9.44 -16.93 7.24
C LEU A 417 -9.33 -17.66 8.59
N VAL A 418 -9.90 -17.11 9.66
CA VAL A 418 -9.77 -17.63 11.04
C VAL A 418 -10.12 -19.13 11.16
N PRO A 419 -11.21 -19.64 10.53
CA PRO A 419 -11.53 -21.08 10.55
C PRO A 419 -10.43 -21.98 9.98
N ARG A 420 -9.58 -21.45 9.09
CA ARG A 420 -8.47 -22.18 8.44
C ARG A 420 -7.15 -22.05 9.20
N LEU A 421 -7.08 -21.21 10.24
CA LEU A 421 -5.86 -20.98 11.03
C LEU A 421 -5.73 -21.97 12.20
N LYS A 422 -4.52 -22.03 12.77
CA LYS A 422 -4.24 -22.84 13.98
C LYS A 422 -5.06 -22.38 15.20
N ILE A 423 -5.45 -21.11 15.23
CA ILE A 423 -6.24 -20.50 16.32
C ILE A 423 -7.75 -20.70 16.19
N ARG A 424 -8.24 -21.44 15.17
CA ARG A 424 -9.69 -21.59 14.87
C ARG A 424 -10.56 -22.04 16.06
N ASN A 425 -10.00 -22.82 16.98
CA ASN A 425 -10.75 -23.35 18.13
C ASN A 425 -10.84 -22.36 19.30
N VAL A 426 -10.06 -21.28 19.25
CA VAL A 426 -9.93 -20.30 20.34
C VAL A 426 -10.14 -18.88 19.84
N ALA A 427 -10.49 -18.68 18.57
CA ALA A 427 -10.68 -17.36 18.00
C ALA A 427 -11.96 -17.30 17.16
N SER A 428 -12.74 -16.24 17.31
CA SER A 428 -13.99 -16.02 16.58
C SER A 428 -14.25 -14.53 16.36
N ILE A 429 -14.99 -14.20 15.31
CA ILE A 429 -15.41 -12.83 15.03
C ILE A 429 -16.72 -12.56 15.77
N ASP A 430 -16.75 -11.48 16.57
CA ASP A 430 -17.92 -11.02 17.30
C ASP A 430 -18.07 -9.50 17.10
N GLY A 431 -19.09 -9.10 16.33
CA GLY A 431 -19.34 -7.70 15.98
C GLY A 431 -18.15 -7.05 15.29
N LYS A 432 -17.47 -6.14 16.00
CA LYS A 432 -16.29 -5.37 15.57
C LYS A 432 -14.97 -5.88 16.15
N PHE A 433 -15.01 -7.02 16.83
CA PHE A 433 -13.86 -7.61 17.51
C PHE A 433 -13.51 -8.99 16.94
N LEU A 434 -12.22 -9.30 16.91
CA LEU A 434 -11.72 -10.66 16.93
C LEU A 434 -11.56 -11.06 18.41
N ARG A 435 -12.43 -11.96 18.88
CA ARG A 435 -12.32 -12.56 20.21
C ARG A 435 -11.28 -13.67 20.19
N VAL A 436 -10.43 -13.72 21.22
CA VAL A 436 -9.40 -14.74 21.40
C VAL A 436 -9.43 -15.26 22.84
N GLN A 437 -9.64 -16.57 22.98
CA GLN A 437 -9.53 -17.31 24.23
C GLN A 437 -8.07 -17.71 24.46
N GLY A 438 -7.37 -16.98 25.32
CA GLY A 438 -6.05 -17.38 25.79
C GLY A 438 -6.13 -18.45 26.89
N LYS A 439 -4.96 -18.82 27.42
CA LYS A 439 -4.82 -19.69 28.59
C LYS A 439 -4.92 -18.92 29.90
N ARG A 440 -4.57 -17.62 29.93
CA ARG A 440 -4.66 -16.76 31.11
C ARG A 440 -5.94 -15.92 31.13
N LYS A 441 -6.31 -15.33 30.00
CA LYS A 441 -7.48 -14.43 29.87
C LYS A 441 -8.20 -14.58 28.53
N GLU A 442 -9.37 -13.96 28.46
CA GLU A 442 -10.10 -13.71 27.22
C GLU A 442 -9.81 -12.30 26.71
N TYR A 443 -9.66 -12.16 25.39
CA TYR A 443 -9.26 -10.93 24.73
C TYR A 443 -10.24 -10.55 23.63
N LYS A 444 -10.48 -9.24 23.46
CA LYS A 444 -11.15 -8.64 22.31
C LYS A 444 -10.18 -7.74 21.58
N ILE A 445 -9.86 -8.07 20.32
CA ILE A 445 -9.01 -7.24 19.46
C ILE A 445 -9.92 -6.47 18.50
N HIS A 446 -9.93 -5.14 18.57
CA HIS A 446 -10.75 -4.33 17.66
C HIS A 446 -10.22 -4.42 16.22
N ILE A 447 -11.10 -4.71 15.26
CA ILE A 447 -10.68 -5.01 13.87
C ILE A 447 -10.13 -3.76 13.15
N GLY A 448 -10.59 -2.57 13.53
CA GLY A 448 -10.13 -1.30 12.98
C GLY A 448 -8.79 -0.86 13.53
N SER A 449 -8.74 -0.61 14.84
CA SER A 449 -7.59 -0.02 15.54
C SER A 449 -6.52 -1.04 15.92
N THR A 450 -6.87 -2.32 15.96
CA THR A 450 -6.05 -3.42 16.52
C THR A 450 -5.82 -3.33 18.03
N ASN A 451 -6.47 -2.40 18.74
CA ASN A 451 -6.37 -2.26 20.20
C ASN A 451 -7.07 -3.42 20.91
N ILE A 452 -6.58 -3.77 22.10
CA ILE A 452 -6.96 -5.00 22.82
C ILE A 452 -7.64 -4.64 24.13
N LEU A 453 -8.75 -5.31 24.41
CA LEU A 453 -9.42 -5.34 25.71
C LEU A 453 -9.32 -6.75 26.31
N MET A 454 -9.16 -6.83 27.62
CA MET A 454 -9.18 -8.06 28.41
C MET A 454 -10.50 -8.18 29.15
N GLU A 455 -11.19 -9.30 28.96
CA GLU A 455 -12.43 -9.63 29.67
C GLU A 455 -12.12 -10.10 31.12
N PRO A 456 -13.08 -9.99 32.06
CA PRO A 456 -14.46 -9.52 31.88
C PRO A 456 -14.66 -8.01 32.08
N ASN A 457 -13.63 -7.26 32.46
CA ASN A 457 -13.75 -5.85 32.85
C ASN A 457 -13.33 -4.86 31.76
N ASP A 458 -13.12 -5.34 30.53
CA ASP A 458 -12.61 -4.55 29.40
C ASP A 458 -11.36 -3.74 29.74
N GLN A 459 -10.45 -4.36 30.49
CA GLN A 459 -9.18 -3.74 30.81
C GLN A 459 -8.32 -3.67 29.55
N TYR A 460 -7.88 -2.45 29.21
CA TYR A 460 -7.00 -2.23 28.07
C TYR A 460 -5.67 -2.95 28.22
N LEU A 461 -5.20 -3.59 27.14
CA LEU A 461 -3.90 -4.25 27.05
C LEU A 461 -3.05 -3.57 25.95
N CYS A 462 -1.98 -2.89 26.37
CA CYS A 462 -1.03 -2.26 25.47
C CYS A 462 0.01 -3.28 24.98
N ILE A 463 -0.02 -3.60 23.69
CA ILE A 463 1.04 -4.38 23.02
C ILE A 463 1.61 -3.53 21.89
N VAL A 464 2.84 -3.08 22.09
CA VAL A 464 3.60 -2.34 21.08
C VAL A 464 4.32 -3.36 20.19
N PRO A 465 3.98 -3.45 18.89
CA PRO A 465 4.69 -4.36 18.00
C PRO A 465 6.17 -3.98 17.91
N ASP A 466 7.01 -4.99 18.03
CA ASP A 466 8.45 -4.86 17.92
C ASP A 466 8.83 -4.27 16.54
N ARG A 467 9.80 -3.36 16.47
CA ARG A 467 10.15 -2.67 15.20
C ARG A 467 10.74 -3.60 14.13
N SER A 468 11.03 -4.84 14.50
CA SER A 468 11.54 -5.86 13.58
C SER A 468 10.40 -6.46 12.74
N PRO A 469 10.54 -6.57 11.40
CA PRO A 469 9.56 -7.25 10.56
C PRO A 469 9.70 -8.76 10.75
N LYS A 470 9.31 -9.27 11.92
CA LYS A 470 9.11 -10.70 12.12
C LYS A 470 7.75 -11.05 11.55
N ASP A 471 7.77 -11.87 10.51
CA ASP A 471 6.57 -12.40 9.87
C ASP A 471 5.93 -13.44 10.81
N HIS A 472 5.20 -12.95 11.82
CA HIS A 472 4.48 -13.79 12.78
C HIS A 472 3.27 -14.49 12.15
N THR A 473 2.86 -14.09 10.95
CA THR A 473 1.79 -14.73 10.19
C THR A 473 2.20 -16.07 9.59
N GLY A 474 3.49 -16.43 9.55
CA GLY A 474 3.94 -17.68 8.94
C GLY A 474 3.50 -17.80 7.47
N ASN A 475 3.54 -19.00 6.89
CA ASN A 475 3.04 -19.30 5.53
C ASN A 475 1.50 -19.22 5.42
N VAL A 476 0.83 -18.34 6.16
CA VAL A 476 -0.62 -18.15 6.06
C VAL A 476 -0.93 -17.42 4.75
N PHE A 477 -1.78 -18.03 3.94
CA PHE A 477 -2.32 -17.38 2.75
C PHE A 477 -3.11 -16.13 3.14
N LEU A 478 -2.76 -14.98 2.54
CA LEU A 478 -3.54 -13.75 2.61
C LEU A 478 -4.02 -13.40 1.18
N PRO A 479 -5.28 -13.00 1.00
CA PRO A 479 -5.84 -12.74 -0.32
C PRO A 479 -5.22 -11.54 -1.03
N PHE A 480 -4.50 -10.68 -0.30
CA PHE A 480 -3.75 -9.55 -0.86
C PHE A 480 -2.55 -9.18 0.03
N GLU A 481 -1.62 -8.45 -0.56
CA GLU A 481 -0.45 -7.89 0.12
C GLU A 481 -0.71 -6.44 0.62
N GLY A 482 0.09 -5.99 1.60
CA GLY A 482 0.18 -4.57 1.98
C GLY A 482 -0.76 -4.08 3.09
N ASP A 483 -1.66 -4.90 3.64
CA ASP A 483 -2.49 -4.50 4.79
C ASP A 483 -1.80 -4.80 6.12
N ARG A 484 -1.09 -3.79 6.63
CA ARG A 484 -0.38 -3.88 7.92
C ARG A 484 -1.32 -4.11 9.10
N GLY A 485 -2.54 -3.57 9.06
CA GLY A 485 -3.53 -3.72 10.13
C GLY A 485 -3.97 -5.18 10.27
N LEU A 486 -4.24 -5.84 9.14
CA LEU A 486 -4.55 -7.27 9.12
C LEU A 486 -3.40 -8.11 9.67
N SER A 487 -2.15 -7.86 9.23
CA SER A 487 -0.97 -8.58 9.74
C SER A 487 -0.77 -8.38 11.24
N LEU A 488 -0.95 -7.16 11.75
CA LEU A 488 -0.81 -6.85 13.17
C LEU A 488 -1.89 -7.53 14.01
N LEU A 489 -3.13 -7.52 13.52
CA LEU A 489 -4.26 -8.17 14.16
C LEU A 489 -4.03 -9.68 14.27
N LEU A 490 -3.62 -10.34 13.18
CA LEU A 490 -3.28 -11.77 13.21
C LEU A 490 -2.10 -12.07 14.14
N SER A 491 -1.04 -11.26 14.10
CA SER A 491 0.11 -11.42 15.00
C SER A 491 -0.29 -11.33 16.47
N LYS A 492 -1.15 -10.36 16.84
CA LYS A 492 -1.69 -10.22 18.19
C LYS A 492 -2.56 -11.41 18.55
N ALA A 493 -3.41 -11.88 17.64
CA ALA A 493 -4.26 -13.04 17.89
C ALA A 493 -3.47 -14.32 18.14
N PHE A 494 -2.42 -14.59 17.35
CA PHE A 494 -1.54 -15.74 17.58
C PHE A 494 -0.78 -15.64 18.89
N LEU A 495 -0.26 -14.44 19.24
CA LEU A 495 0.42 -14.20 20.51
C LEU A 495 -0.51 -14.46 21.71
N LEU A 496 -1.74 -13.94 21.65
CA LEU A 496 -2.72 -14.02 22.75
C LEU A 496 -3.36 -15.40 22.87
N ALA A 497 -3.45 -16.17 21.78
CA ALA A 497 -3.90 -17.56 21.83
C ALA A 497 -2.93 -18.48 22.61
N GLU A 498 -1.67 -18.07 22.74
CA GLU A 498 -0.62 -18.74 23.53
C GLU A 498 -0.06 -17.80 24.61
N ASP A 499 -0.95 -17.06 25.29
CA ASP A 499 -0.58 -16.06 26.31
C ASP A 499 0.19 -16.65 27.52
N ASP A 500 0.13 -17.95 27.74
CA ASP A 500 0.96 -18.68 28.70
C ASP A 500 2.45 -18.65 28.36
N LYS A 501 2.78 -18.59 27.07
CA LYS A 501 4.16 -18.61 26.55
C LYS A 501 4.78 -17.22 26.38
N ILE A 502 4.04 -16.15 26.68
CA ILE A 502 4.56 -14.78 26.60
C ILE A 502 5.65 -14.60 27.65
N THR A 503 6.83 -14.14 27.22
CA THR A 503 7.98 -13.85 28.10
C THR A 503 8.28 -12.36 28.24
N ASP A 504 7.62 -11.50 27.46
CA ASP A 504 7.83 -10.07 27.50
C ASP A 504 7.34 -9.48 28.84
N PRO A 505 8.23 -8.90 29.67
CA PRO A 505 7.86 -8.39 30.98
C PRO A 505 6.87 -7.22 30.90
N THR A 506 6.85 -6.46 29.81
CA THR A 506 5.94 -5.31 29.62
C THR A 506 4.50 -5.76 29.38
N ILE A 507 4.31 -6.93 28.78
CA ILE A 507 2.98 -7.54 28.58
C ILE A 507 2.58 -8.28 29.86
N LEU A 508 3.50 -9.06 30.44
CA LEU A 508 3.23 -9.86 31.64
C LEU A 508 2.80 -9.03 32.85
N SER A 509 3.33 -7.82 33.02
CA SER A 509 2.92 -6.92 34.10
C SER A 509 1.45 -6.49 33.99
N GLN A 510 0.92 -6.38 32.76
CA GLN A 510 -0.45 -5.97 32.47
C GLN A 510 -1.45 -7.13 32.60
N LEU A 511 -1.03 -8.37 32.29
CA LEU A 511 -1.89 -9.56 32.38
C LEU A 511 -2.23 -9.94 33.83
N GLY A 512 -1.48 -9.41 34.81
CA GLY A 512 -1.57 -9.80 36.22
C GLY A 512 -0.91 -11.15 36.49
N ARG A 513 -0.75 -11.50 37.77
CA ARG A 513 -0.21 -12.82 38.15
C ARG A 513 -1.18 -13.92 37.73
N ALA A 514 -0.66 -14.96 37.06
CA ALA A 514 -1.43 -16.17 36.78
C ALA A 514 -2.01 -16.70 38.10
N ARG A 515 -3.32 -16.94 38.14
CA ARG A 515 -3.96 -17.63 39.28
C ARG A 515 -3.63 -19.11 39.25
#